data_AF-A0A920SPY8-F1
#
_entry.id   AF-A0A920SPY8-F1
#
_cell.length_a   1.000
_cell.length_b   1.000
_cell.length_c   1.000
_cell.angle_alpha   90.00
_cell.angle_beta   90.00
_cell.angle_gamma   90.00
#
_symmetry.space_group_name_H-M   'P 1'
#
loop_
_entity.id
_entity.type
_entity.pdbx_description
1 polymer ?
#
loop_
_entity_poly.entity_id
_entity_poly.type
_entity_poly.pdbx_seq_one_letter_code
_entity_poly.pdbx_strand_id
1 'polypeptide(L)'
;MRTGLVMVVLALVLGCASVPSSIDRTPGSSSLVTDPFEPMNRAVFGFNDAVDRGFFRPIAKVYHRTLPPGMRAAVGNFFDNLRSPTTIINDVLQGNFTQAVADFDRFTINTTLGVAGLFDVATYSAGHTTRKIMVRL
;
A
#
# COMPACT_ATOMS: atom_id res chain seq x y z
N MET A 1 -25.30 35.11 8.32
CA MET A 1 -25.33 33.74 8.89
C MET A 1 -24.37 32.77 8.19
N ARG A 2 -24.23 32.78 6.86
CA ARG A 2 -23.30 31.89 6.12
C ARG A 2 -21.81 32.13 6.38
N THR A 3 -21.39 33.39 6.52
CA THR A 3 -19.98 33.77 6.79
C THR A 3 -19.52 33.41 8.20
N GLY A 4 -20.43 33.42 9.19
CA GLY A 4 -20.12 33.03 10.56
C GLY A 4 -19.83 31.52 10.68
N LEU A 5 -20.54 30.69 9.92
CA LEU A 5 -20.30 29.24 9.89
C LEU A 5 -18.91 28.90 9.33
N VAL A 6 -18.47 29.61 8.29
CA VAL A 6 -17.16 29.39 7.65
C VAL A 6 -16.00 29.75 8.60
N MET A 7 -16.13 30.82 9.39
CA MET A 7 -15.10 31.22 10.36
C MET A 7 -14.99 30.24 11.54
N VAL A 8 -16.10 29.66 12.00
CA VAL A 8 -16.11 28.65 13.07
C VAL A 8 -15.48 27.34 12.60
N VAL A 9 -15.77 26.90 11.37
CA VAL A 9 -15.16 25.70 10.78
C VAL A 9 -13.65 25.87 10.58
N LEU A 10 -13.20 27.04 10.11
CA LEU A 10 -11.77 27.33 9.95
C LEU A 10 -11.02 27.36 11.29
N ALA A 11 -11.64 27.89 12.34
CA ALA A 11 -11.07 27.92 13.70
C ALA A 11 -10.96 26.52 14.33
N LEU A 12 -11.94 25.64 14.08
CA LEU A 12 -11.92 24.24 14.53
C LEU A 12 -10.80 23.42 13.86
N VAL A 13 -10.48 23.71 12.60
CA VAL A 13 -9.44 22.99 11.83
C VAL A 13 -8.02 23.39 12.26
N LEU A 14 -7.79 24.65 12.63
CA LEU A 14 -6.48 25.13 13.10
C LEU A 14 -6.11 24.65 14.52
N GLY A 15 -7.09 24.21 15.30
CA GLY A 15 -6.88 23.68 16.66
C GLY A 15 -6.38 22.24 16.73
N CYS A 16 -6.40 21.48 15.63
CA CYS A 16 -6.05 20.06 15.63
C CYS A 16 -4.55 19.76 15.34
N ALA A 17 -3.69 20.77 15.18
CA ALA A 17 -2.30 20.58 14.75
C ALA A 17 -1.24 21.13 15.73
N SER A 18 -1.54 21.25 17.03
CA SER A 18 -0.54 21.57 18.05
C SER A 18 0.34 20.35 18.37
N VAL A 19 1.39 20.16 17.56
CA VAL A 19 2.47 19.20 17.87
C VAL A 19 3.41 19.79 18.93
N PRO A 20 3.67 19.11 20.07
CA PRO A 20 4.64 19.58 21.05
C PRO A 20 6.06 19.56 20.48
N SER A 21 6.75 20.69 20.61
CA SER A 21 8.12 20.92 20.14
C SER A 21 9.16 20.35 21.12
N SER A 22 9.21 19.02 21.24
CA SER A 22 10.31 18.32 21.88
C SER A 22 10.90 17.29 20.90
N ILE A 23 11.43 17.77 19.78
CA ILE A 23 12.28 16.98 18.90
C ILE A 23 13.70 17.37 19.24
N ASP A 24 14.32 16.65 20.17
CA ASP A 24 15.74 16.75 20.45
C ASP A 24 16.48 15.91 19.39
N ARG A 25 17.12 16.58 18.43
CA ARG A 25 17.72 15.95 17.24
C ARG A 25 19.19 15.66 17.50
N THR A 26 19.47 14.64 18.31
CA THR A 26 20.81 14.06 18.45
C THR A 26 20.94 12.83 17.52
N PRO A 27 22.01 12.70 16.72
CA PRO A 27 22.18 11.56 15.84
C PRO A 27 22.60 10.36 16.68
N GLY A 28 21.64 9.47 16.97
CA GLY A 28 21.83 8.27 17.80
C GLY A 28 20.82 8.12 18.95
N SER A 29 19.97 9.13 19.20
CA SER A 29 18.90 9.03 20.18
C SER A 29 17.63 8.43 19.54
N SER A 30 17.43 7.13 19.76
CA SER A 30 16.15 6.44 19.55
C SER A 30 15.10 6.82 20.61
N SER A 31 15.10 8.07 21.06
CA SER A 31 14.06 8.63 21.93
C SER A 31 13.04 9.30 21.00
N LEU A 32 12.01 8.61 20.52
CA LEU A 32 10.71 8.57 21.22
C LEU A 32 9.75 7.48 20.70
N VAL A 33 10.21 6.43 20.00
CA VAL A 33 9.36 5.26 19.73
C VAL A 33 9.62 4.21 20.80
N THR A 34 9.25 4.54 22.04
CA THR A 34 9.16 3.53 23.10
C THR A 34 7.90 2.72 22.82
N ASP A 35 8.05 1.58 22.14
CA ASP A 35 6.96 0.61 21.97
C ASP A 35 6.79 -0.18 23.29
N PRO A 36 5.73 0.07 24.09
CA PRO A 36 5.53 -0.61 25.36
C PRO A 36 5.38 -2.14 25.20
N PHE A 37 5.08 -2.60 23.98
CA PHE A 37 4.89 -4.00 23.64
C PHE A 37 6.10 -4.63 22.95
N GLU A 38 7.26 -3.99 22.96
CA GLU A 38 8.50 -4.54 22.39
C GLU A 38 8.80 -6.00 22.80
N PRO A 39 8.74 -6.40 24.10
CA PRO A 39 9.08 -7.78 24.48
C PRO A 39 8.09 -8.80 23.90
N MET A 40 6.80 -8.44 23.81
CA MET A 40 5.78 -9.28 23.19
C MET A 40 5.97 -9.35 21.67
N ASN A 41 6.18 -8.21 21.02
CA ASN A 41 6.40 -8.13 19.58
C ASN A 41 7.64 -8.93 19.16
N ARG A 42 8.72 -8.89 19.95
CA ARG A 42 9.92 -9.71 19.73
C ARG A 42 9.67 -11.20 19.91
N ALA A 43 8.87 -11.60 20.91
CA ALA A 43 8.53 -13.01 21.11
C ALA A 43 7.69 -13.55 19.94
N VAL A 44 6.68 -12.80 19.52
CA VAL A 44 5.84 -13.13 18.35
C VAL A 44 6.68 -13.14 17.07
N PHE A 45 7.58 -12.17 16.90
CA PHE A 45 8.51 -12.13 15.78
C PHE A 45 9.43 -13.37 15.76
N GLY A 46 9.98 -13.77 16.90
CA GLY A 46 10.83 -14.96 17.01
C GLY A 46 10.09 -16.25 16.63
N PHE A 47 8.83 -16.38 17.06
CA PHE A 47 7.96 -17.47 16.62
C PHE A 47 7.70 -17.42 15.10
N ASN A 48 7.31 -16.27 14.56
CA ASN A 48 7.05 -16.10 13.12
C ASN A 48 8.31 -16.40 12.28
N ASP A 49 9.49 -15.98 12.74
CA ASP A 49 10.77 -16.21 12.07
C ASP A 49 11.20 -17.69 12.14
N ALA A 50 10.89 -18.40 13.23
CA ALA A 50 11.08 -19.85 13.31
C ALA A 50 10.17 -20.59 12.33
N VAL A 51 8.88 -20.21 12.26
CA VAL A 51 7.92 -20.80 11.32
C VAL A 51 8.28 -20.46 9.87
N ASP A 52 8.73 -19.22 9.58
CA ASP A 52 9.19 -18.84 8.24
C ASP A 52 10.35 -19.72 7.79
N ARG A 53 11.40 -19.84 8.62
CA ARG A 53 12.58 -20.62 8.26
C ARG A 53 12.29 -22.11 8.11
N GLY A 54 11.39 -22.66 8.94
CA GLY A 54 11.03 -24.08 8.94
C GLY A 54 10.04 -24.49 7.86
N PHE A 55 9.07 -23.64 7.52
CA PHE A 55 7.94 -24.00 6.68
C PHE A 55 7.73 -23.07 5.48
N PHE A 56 7.57 -21.76 5.69
CA PHE A 56 7.22 -20.87 4.58
C PHE A 56 8.37 -20.65 3.58
N ARG A 57 9.60 -20.45 4.06
CA ARG A 57 10.80 -20.28 3.23
C ARG A 57 11.09 -21.47 2.31
N PRO A 58 11.07 -22.74 2.77
CA PRO A 58 11.25 -23.87 1.86
C PRO A 58 10.12 -23.97 0.82
N ILE A 59 8.85 -23.74 1.20
CA ILE A 59 7.71 -23.72 0.27
C ILE A 59 7.89 -22.61 -0.78
N ALA A 60 8.27 -21.41 -0.37
CA ALA A 60 8.53 -20.29 -1.26
C ALA A 60 9.67 -20.58 -2.24
N LYS A 61 10.74 -21.26 -1.78
CA LYS A 61 11.83 -21.73 -2.66
C LYS A 61 11.34 -22.75 -3.68
N VAL A 62 10.49 -23.70 -3.28
CA VAL A 62 9.89 -24.67 -4.20
C VAL A 62 9.02 -23.95 -5.22
N TYR A 63 8.11 -23.07 -4.79
CA TYR A 63 7.27 -22.25 -5.66
C TYR A 63 8.09 -21.45 -6.69
N HIS A 64 9.20 -20.83 -6.27
CA HIS A 64 10.06 -20.07 -7.18
C HIS A 64 10.83 -20.97 -8.17
N ARG A 65 11.16 -22.20 -7.78
CA ARG A 65 11.87 -23.16 -8.65
C ARG A 65 10.94 -23.87 -9.62
N THR A 66 9.70 -24.17 -9.21
CA THR A 66 8.75 -24.93 -10.03
C THR A 66 8.01 -24.05 -11.02
N LEU A 67 7.67 -22.81 -10.64
CA LEU A 67 6.88 -21.94 -11.50
C LEU A 67 7.74 -21.02 -12.38
N PRO A 68 7.47 -20.99 -13.70
CA PRO A 68 8.07 -20.02 -14.61
C PRO A 68 7.82 -18.56 -14.16
N PRO A 69 8.72 -17.62 -14.51
CA PRO A 69 8.55 -16.20 -14.18
C PRO A 69 7.19 -15.62 -14.60
N GLY A 70 6.66 -16.03 -15.76
CA GLY A 70 5.36 -15.56 -16.27
C GLY A 70 4.16 -15.95 -15.40
N MET A 71 4.11 -17.20 -14.90
CA MET A 71 3.04 -17.63 -13.98
C MET A 71 3.13 -16.94 -12.63
N ARG A 72 4.35 -16.72 -12.12
CA ARG A 72 4.54 -16.00 -10.85
C ARG A 72 4.08 -14.54 -10.95
N ALA A 73 4.35 -13.91 -12.08
CA ALA A 73 3.85 -12.57 -12.37
C ALA A 73 2.32 -12.55 -12.47
N ALA A 74 1.71 -13.55 -13.12
CA ALA A 74 0.26 -13.64 -13.25
C ALA A 74 -0.45 -13.75 -11.89
N VAL A 75 0.09 -14.55 -10.97
CA VAL A 75 -0.43 -14.65 -9.60
C VAL A 75 -0.31 -13.31 -8.86
N GLY A 76 0.82 -12.61 -9.01
CA GLY A 76 0.99 -11.27 -8.44
C GLY A 76 -0.03 -10.27 -8.99
N ASN A 77 -0.20 -10.23 -10.31
CA ASN A 77 -1.16 -9.36 -10.99
C ASN A 77 -2.61 -9.63 -10.53
N PHE A 78 -2.97 -10.89 -10.34
CA PHE A 78 -4.30 -11.27 -9.84
C PHE A 78 -4.57 -10.70 -8.44
N PHE A 79 -3.63 -10.84 -7.50
CA PHE A 79 -3.79 -10.27 -6.16
C PHE A 79 -3.76 -8.74 -6.14
N ASP A 80 -2.99 -8.12 -7.03
CA ASP A 80 -2.98 -6.67 -7.18
C ASP A 80 -4.32 -6.17 -7.72
N ASN A 81 -4.92 -6.87 -8.70
CA ASN A 81 -6.26 -6.58 -9.22
C ASN A 81 -7.36 -6.73 -8.14
N LEU A 82 -7.23 -7.72 -7.25
CA LEU A 82 -8.16 -7.90 -6.12
C LEU A 82 -8.09 -6.77 -5.08
N ARG A 83 -6.94 -6.08 -4.97
CA ARG A 83 -6.79 -4.93 -4.08
C ARG A 83 -7.32 -3.64 -4.70
N SER A 84 -7.36 -3.55 -6.02
CA SER A 84 -7.78 -2.36 -6.76
C SER A 84 -9.12 -1.76 -6.30
N PRO A 85 -10.20 -2.52 -6.01
CA PRO A 85 -11.46 -1.95 -5.53
C PRO A 85 -11.30 -1.15 -4.22
N THR A 86 -10.51 -1.67 -3.28
CA THR A 86 -10.25 -0.97 -2.01
C THR A 86 -9.45 0.30 -2.20
N THR A 87 -8.50 0.30 -3.15
CA THR A 87 -7.72 1.47 -3.54
C THR A 87 -8.61 2.53 -4.20
N ILE A 88 -9.46 2.14 -5.17
CA ILE A 88 -10.39 3.05 -5.85
C ILE A 88 -11.33 3.71 -4.84
N ILE A 89 -11.89 2.94 -3.90
CA ILE A 89 -12.75 3.49 -2.84
C ILE A 89 -11.96 4.50 -1.99
N ASN A 90 -10.73 4.18 -1.60
CA ASN A 90 -9.91 5.08 -0.81
C ASN A 90 -9.56 6.37 -1.57
N ASP A 91 -9.24 6.28 -2.86
CA ASP A 91 -8.94 7.44 -3.70
C ASP A 91 -10.16 8.34 -3.89
N VAL A 92 -11.36 7.76 -4.03
CA VAL A 92 -12.62 8.52 -4.03
C VAL A 92 -12.84 9.22 -2.69
N LEU A 93 -12.61 8.52 -1.58
CA LEU A 93 -12.75 9.10 -0.23
C LEU A 93 -11.72 10.20 0.05
N GLN A 94 -10.53 10.11 -0.54
CA GLN A 94 -9.49 11.15 -0.48
C GLN A 94 -9.71 12.30 -1.49
N GLY A 95 -10.75 12.22 -2.33
CA GLY A 95 -11.05 13.23 -3.36
C GLY A 95 -10.14 13.17 -4.60
N ASN A 96 -9.34 12.13 -4.74
CA ASN A 96 -8.41 11.92 -5.85
C ASN A 96 -9.09 11.28 -7.07
N PHE A 97 -10.10 11.97 -7.64
CA PHE A 97 -10.92 11.42 -8.72
C PHE A 97 -10.14 11.00 -9.98
N THR A 98 -9.11 11.76 -10.36
CA THR A 98 -8.26 11.41 -11.52
C THR A 98 -7.54 10.08 -11.33
N GLN A 99 -7.07 9.81 -10.11
CA GLN A 99 -6.39 8.57 -9.74
C GLN A 99 -7.41 7.41 -9.70
N ALA A 100 -8.56 7.65 -9.08
CA ALA A 100 -9.65 6.67 -8.98
C ALA A 100 -10.15 6.20 -10.35
N VAL A 101 -10.32 7.11 -11.32
CA VAL A 101 -10.74 6.74 -12.68
C VAL A 101 -9.67 5.94 -13.39
N ALA A 102 -8.40 6.33 -13.29
CA ALA A 102 -7.30 5.59 -13.91
C ALA A 102 -7.16 4.16 -13.36
N ASP A 103 -7.34 3.98 -12.05
CA ASP A 103 -7.28 2.67 -11.41
C ASP A 103 -8.54 1.83 -11.67
N PHE A 104 -9.70 2.48 -11.85
CA PHE A 104 -10.93 1.84 -12.31
C PHE A 104 -10.84 1.32 -13.74
N ASP A 105 -10.27 2.09 -14.67
CA ASP A 105 -10.05 1.67 -16.05
C ASP A 105 -9.13 0.44 -16.11
N ARG A 106 -8.05 0.46 -15.32
CA ARG A 106 -7.13 -0.68 -15.18
C ARG A 106 -7.83 -1.92 -14.62
N PHE A 107 -8.58 -1.77 -13.54
CA PHE A 107 -9.34 -2.87 -12.94
C PHE A 107 -10.33 -3.47 -13.94
N THR A 108 -11.04 -2.61 -14.68
CA THR A 108 -12.00 -3.04 -15.69
C THR A 108 -11.28 -3.81 -16.79
N ILE A 109 -10.28 -3.23 -17.45
CA ILE A 109 -9.55 -3.89 -18.55
C ILE A 109 -8.89 -5.20 -18.10
N ASN A 110 -8.23 -5.22 -16.93
CA ASN A 110 -7.58 -6.42 -16.42
C ASN A 110 -8.59 -7.50 -16.00
N THR A 111 -9.78 -7.12 -15.52
CA THR A 111 -10.83 -8.08 -15.15
C THR A 111 -11.53 -8.66 -16.38
N THR A 112 -11.87 -7.85 -17.39
CA THR A 112 -12.59 -8.32 -18.60
C THR A 112 -11.67 -8.99 -19.61
N LEU A 113 -10.51 -8.38 -19.93
CA LEU A 113 -9.60 -8.85 -20.98
C LEU A 113 -8.39 -9.62 -20.42
N GLY A 114 -8.01 -9.36 -19.18
CA GLY A 114 -6.87 -10.01 -18.52
C GLY A 114 -7.19 -11.35 -17.84
N VAL A 115 -8.35 -11.97 -18.14
CA VAL A 115 -8.85 -13.19 -17.49
C VAL A 115 -8.85 -13.03 -15.96
N ALA A 116 -9.74 -12.18 -15.44
CA ALA A 116 -9.86 -11.86 -14.01
C ALA A 116 -8.60 -11.23 -13.36
N GLY A 117 -7.71 -10.62 -14.15
CA GLY A 117 -6.49 -9.94 -13.66
C GLY A 117 -5.23 -10.80 -13.66
N LEU A 118 -5.27 -12.02 -14.20
CA LEU A 118 -4.08 -12.86 -14.40
C LEU A 118 -3.08 -12.24 -15.38
N PHE A 119 -3.57 -11.55 -16.42
CA PHE A 119 -2.75 -10.86 -17.40
C PHE A 119 -2.94 -9.35 -17.25
N ASP A 120 -1.82 -8.63 -17.06
CA ASP A 120 -1.82 -7.17 -17.00
C ASP A 120 -1.82 -6.58 -18.41
N VAL A 121 -2.99 -6.61 -19.05
CA VAL A 121 -3.21 -6.09 -20.41
C VAL A 121 -3.27 -4.57 -20.40
N ALA A 122 -3.67 -3.96 -19.28
CA ALA A 122 -3.78 -2.52 -19.14
C ALA A 122 -2.43 -1.79 -19.30
N THR A 123 -1.31 -2.44 -18.99
CA THR A 123 0.04 -1.91 -19.26
C THR A 123 0.31 -1.71 -20.76
N TYR A 124 -0.39 -2.43 -21.65
CA TYR A 124 -0.20 -2.34 -23.10
C TYR A 124 -1.23 -1.41 -23.79
N SER A 125 -2.43 -1.25 -23.24
CA SER A 125 -3.49 -0.43 -23.84
C SER A 125 -3.54 1.00 -23.32
N ALA A 126 -3.13 1.23 -22.07
CA ALA A 126 -3.05 2.55 -21.47
C ALA A 126 -1.58 2.96 -21.39
N GLY A 127 -1.17 3.95 -22.19
CA GLY A 127 0.20 4.50 -22.27
C GLY A 127 0.70 5.18 -20.99
N HIS A 128 0.60 4.52 -19.83
CA HIS A 128 1.07 4.96 -18.53
C HIS A 128 2.23 4.07 -18.04
N THR A 129 3.27 3.96 -18.87
CA THR A 129 4.57 3.33 -18.58
C THR A 129 5.37 4.06 -17.49
N THR A 130 4.96 5.26 -17.07
CA THR A 130 5.86 6.21 -16.38
C THR A 130 5.97 6.09 -14.85
N ARG A 131 5.11 5.37 -14.12
CA ARG A 131 5.19 5.33 -12.64
C ARG A 131 5.89 4.10 -12.02
N LYS A 132 6.09 3.00 -12.74
CA LYS A 132 6.81 1.83 -12.18
C LYS A 132 8.34 2.01 -12.15
N ILE A 133 8.90 2.94 -12.94
CA ILE A 133 10.35 3.18 -13.04
C ILE A 133 10.85 4.18 -11.97
N MET A 134 10.00 5.09 -11.48
CA MET A 134 10.45 6.23 -10.67
C MET A 134 10.42 6.03 -9.15
N VAL A 135 9.98 4.85 -8.66
CA VAL A 135 10.00 4.48 -7.22
C VAL A 135 11.02 3.35 -6.95
N ARG A 136 11.94 3.11 -7.89
CA ARG A 136 13.04 2.15 -7.77
C ARG A 136 14.40 2.74 -8.17
N LEU A 137 14.64 3.99 -7.78
CA LEU A 137 15.97 4.59 -7.69
C LEU A 137 16.20 5.09 -6.26
#